data_AF-A0A974TDT4-F1
#
_entry.id   AF-A0A974TDT4-F1
#
_cell.length_a   1.000
_cell.length_b   1.000
_cell.length_c   1.000
_cell.angle_alpha   90.00
_cell.angle_beta   90.00
_cell.angle_gamma   90.00
#
_symmetry.space_group_name_H-M   'P 1'
#
loop_
_entity.id
_entity.type
_entity.pdbx_description
1 polymer ?
#
loop_
_entity_poly.entity_id
_entity_poly.type
_entity_poly.pdbx_seq_one_letter_code
_entity_poly.pdbx_strand_id
1 'polypeptide(L)'
;MDASRYTLKLHKDFPGKGWLLELHMKDSDEEDVAFVETFRATAFRYLGAAPHGFTRHDDGKRFIDTRWFLQGESSDWLMFEFWTSDQSAILDGVIRVIEALETQGFSVILQ
;
A
#
# COMPACT_ATOMS: atom_id res chain seq x y z
N MET A 1 2.26 -7.39 24.86
CA MET A 1 1.68 -6.57 23.78
C MET A 1 1.66 -7.48 22.58
N ASP A 2 0.47 -7.87 22.13
CA ASP A 2 0.33 -8.66 20.92
C ASP A 2 0.67 -7.72 19.76
N ALA A 3 1.85 -7.92 19.15
CA ALA A 3 2.23 -7.14 17.99
C ALA A 3 1.32 -7.63 16.86
N SER A 4 0.59 -6.73 16.19
CA SER A 4 -0.31 -7.12 15.11
C SER A 4 0.40 -8.04 14.11
N ARG A 5 -0.30 -9.11 13.70
CA ARG A 5 0.18 -10.07 12.69
C ARG A 5 0.63 -9.37 11.40
N TYR A 6 -0.04 -8.27 11.07
CA TYR A 6 0.23 -7.42 9.91
C TYR A 6 0.70 -6.03 10.33
N THR A 7 1.78 -5.56 9.72
CA THR A 7 2.33 -4.22 9.96
C THR A 7 2.49 -3.48 8.64
N LEU A 8 2.07 -2.22 8.59
CA LEU A 8 2.32 -1.32 7.47
C LEU A 8 3.42 -0.34 7.83
N LYS A 9 4.32 -0.07 6.89
CA LYS A 9 5.35 0.95 7.02
C LYS A 9 5.26 1.92 5.84
N LEU A 10 4.99 3.19 6.12
CA LEU A 10 4.97 4.25 5.12
C LEU A 10 6.22 5.12 5.26
N HIS A 11 7.10 5.11 4.26
CA HIS A 11 8.35 5.86 4.31
C HIS A 11 8.79 6.37 2.94
N LYS A 12 9.76 7.28 2.91
CA LYS A 12 10.34 7.75 1.64
C LYS A 12 11.33 6.73 1.12
N ASP A 13 11.25 6.42 -0.17
CA ASP A 13 12.34 5.76 -0.87
C ASP A 13 13.56 6.70 -0.89
N PHE A 14 14.76 6.21 -0.59
CA PHE A 14 16.00 6.97 -0.72
C PHE A 14 17.06 6.08 -1.38
N PRO A 15 17.64 6.50 -2.54
CA PRO A 15 17.61 7.84 -3.14
C PRO A 15 16.40 8.11 -4.07
N GLY A 16 15.38 7.25 -4.07
CA GLY A 16 14.14 7.49 -4.81
C GLY A 16 13.47 8.81 -4.44
N LYS A 17 12.60 9.33 -5.32
CA LYS A 17 11.78 10.52 -5.01
C LYS A 17 10.35 10.17 -4.58
N GLY A 18 10.07 8.87 -4.41
CA GLY A 18 8.75 8.34 -4.12
C GLY A 18 8.51 8.06 -2.64
N TRP A 19 7.28 7.63 -2.35
CA TRP A 19 6.90 7.07 -1.06
C TRP A 19 6.62 5.58 -1.23
N LEU A 20 7.03 4.79 -0.25
CA LEU A 20 6.85 3.35 -0.20
C LEU A 20 5.89 2.99 0.92
N LEU A 21 4.89 2.18 0.61
CA LEU A 21 4.07 1.46 1.58
C LEU A 21 4.50 0.00 1.57
N GLU A 22 5.03 -0.48 2.68
CA GLU A 22 5.38 -1.89 2.85
C GLU A 22 4.38 -2.55 3.80
N LEU A 23 3.83 -3.69 3.39
CA LEU A 23 3.12 -4.62 4.25
C LEU A 23 4.09 -5.71 4.68
N HIS A 24 4.22 -5.90 5.98
CA HIS A 24 5.04 -6.92 6.63
C HIS A 24 4.12 -7.92 7.36
N MET A 25 4.35 -9.21 7.13
CA MET A 25 3.58 -10.31 7.73
C MET A 25 4.49 -11.07 8.70
N LYS A 26 4.06 -11.25 9.94
CA LYS A 26 4.77 -12.10 10.90
C LYS A 26 4.31 -13.55 10.75
N ASP A 27 5.26 -14.45 10.55
CA ASP A 27 5.08 -15.91 10.51
C ASP A 27 4.15 -16.39 9.37
N SER A 28 4.64 -16.31 8.12
CA SER A 28 3.84 -16.60 6.92
C SER A 28 3.25 -18.04 6.89
N ASP A 29 1.93 -18.16 6.86
CA ASP A 29 1.16 -19.38 6.66
C ASP A 29 0.11 -19.24 5.53
N GLU A 30 -0.78 -20.23 5.36
CA GLU A 30 -1.81 -20.20 4.31
C GLU A 30 -2.86 -19.08 4.48
N GLU A 31 -3.12 -18.61 5.70
CA GLU A 31 -4.04 -17.50 5.98
C GLU A 31 -3.51 -16.18 5.42
N ASP A 32 -2.19 -16.03 5.33
CA ASP A 32 -1.55 -14.81 4.82
C ASP A 32 -1.77 -14.64 3.32
N VAL A 33 -1.94 -15.72 2.55
CA VAL A 33 -2.26 -15.65 1.12
C VAL A 33 -3.64 -15.00 0.91
N ALA A 34 -4.64 -15.43 1.69
CA ALA A 34 -5.99 -14.87 1.61
C ALA A 34 -6.03 -13.40 2.07
N PHE A 35 -5.26 -13.07 3.11
CA PHE A 35 -5.10 -11.69 3.55
C PHE A 35 -4.43 -10.82 2.49
N VAL A 36 -3.34 -11.27 1.86
CA VAL A 36 -2.62 -10.53 0.80
C VAL A 36 -3.55 -10.18 -0.36
N GLU A 37 -4.36 -11.12 -0.82
CA GLU A 37 -5.32 -10.87 -1.90
C GLU A 37 -6.40 -9.87 -1.48
N THR A 38 -6.88 -9.97 -0.23
CA THR A 38 -7.83 -9.01 0.35
C THR A 38 -7.22 -7.62 0.49
N PHE A 39 -5.97 -7.54 0.93
CA PHE A 39 -5.21 -6.32 1.06
C PHE A 39 -5.04 -5.65 -0.31
N ARG A 40 -4.62 -6.40 -1.33
CA ARG A 40 -4.48 -5.92 -2.72
C ARG A 40 -5.78 -5.37 -3.27
N ALA A 41 -6.87 -6.11 -3.11
CA ALA A 41 -8.20 -5.67 -3.56
C ALA A 41 -8.66 -4.40 -2.85
N THR A 42 -8.39 -4.29 -1.54
CA THR A 42 -8.71 -3.11 -0.74
C THR A 42 -7.86 -1.91 -1.17
N ALA A 43 -6.54 -2.08 -1.31
CA ALA A 43 -5.64 -1.05 -1.82
C ALA A 43 -6.10 -0.54 -3.20
N PHE A 44 -6.44 -1.45 -4.12
CA PHE A 44 -6.94 -1.08 -5.45
C PHE A 44 -8.22 -0.24 -5.37
N ARG A 45 -9.13 -0.58 -4.47
CA ARG A 45 -10.39 0.13 -4.29
C ARG A 45 -10.21 1.54 -3.69
N TYR A 46 -9.32 1.70 -2.71
CA TYR A 46 -9.26 2.91 -1.88
C TYR A 46 -8.10 3.87 -2.19
N LEU A 47 -7.02 3.35 -2.76
CA LEU A 47 -5.92 4.17 -3.29
C LEU A 47 -6.15 4.50 -4.77
N GLY A 48 -6.88 3.64 -5.49
CA GLY A 48 -7.09 3.75 -6.93
C GLY A 48 -6.32 2.67 -7.69
N ALA A 49 -6.53 2.62 -9.01
CA ALA A 49 -5.94 1.58 -9.85
C ALA A 49 -4.41 1.69 -9.89
N ALA A 50 -3.73 0.57 -9.64
CA ALA A 50 -2.30 0.49 -9.86
C ALA A 50 -2.00 0.51 -11.37
N PRO A 51 -1.23 1.46 -11.91
CA PRO A 51 -0.81 1.38 -13.30
C PRO A 51 0.12 0.17 -13.43
N HIS A 52 -0.34 -0.88 -14.11
CA HIS A 52 0.54 -1.91 -14.61
C HIS A 52 1.41 -1.29 -15.72
N GLY A 53 2.70 -1.12 -15.44
CA GLY A 53 3.64 -0.54 -16.39
C GLY A 53 3.60 1.00 -16.45
N PHE A 54 4.76 1.58 -16.71
CA PHE A 54 5.01 3.02 -16.80
C PHE A 54 3.91 3.78 -17.55
N THR A 55 3.30 4.75 -16.87
CA THR A 55 2.60 5.85 -17.51
C THR A 55 3.01 7.16 -16.85
N ARG A 56 4.09 7.76 -17.37
CA ARG A 56 4.17 9.22 -17.43
C ARG A 56 3.11 9.69 -18.41
N HIS A 57 2.36 10.73 -18.05
CA HIS A 57 1.66 11.51 -19.05
C HIS A 57 2.63 12.56 -19.61
N ASP A 58 2.65 12.70 -20.93
CA ASP A 58 3.37 13.76 -21.65
C ASP A 58 2.67 15.13 -21.56
N ASP A 59 1.54 15.25 -20.83
CA ASP A 59 0.62 16.41 -20.91
C ASP A 59 0.54 17.31 -19.65
N GLY A 60 1.29 17.01 -18.59
CA GLY A 60 1.48 17.92 -17.45
C GLY A 60 0.27 18.10 -16.51
N LYS A 61 -0.80 17.31 -16.63
CA LYS A 61 -1.96 17.38 -15.73
C LYS A 61 -1.70 16.62 -14.42
N ARG A 62 -2.12 17.20 -13.28
CA ARG A 62 -2.02 16.58 -11.95
C ARG A 62 -3.00 15.41 -11.84
N PHE A 63 -2.55 14.31 -11.24
CA PHE A 63 -3.44 13.24 -10.81
C PHE A 63 -4.37 13.76 -9.72
N ILE A 64 -5.65 13.41 -9.82
CA ILE A 64 -6.66 13.62 -8.76
C ILE A 64 -6.71 12.40 -7.82
N ASP A 65 -6.14 11.26 -8.23
CA ASP A 65 -6.11 10.00 -7.47
C ASP A 65 -4.67 9.59 -7.08
N THR A 66 -4.53 8.95 -5.92
CA THR A 66 -3.26 8.42 -5.39
C THR A 66 -2.78 7.22 -6.22
N ARG A 67 -1.94 7.45 -7.23
CA ARG A 67 -1.38 6.35 -8.05
C ARG A 67 -0.25 5.63 -7.32
N TRP A 68 -0.31 4.30 -7.31
CA TRP A 68 0.69 3.43 -6.71
C TRP A 68 0.92 2.18 -7.58
N PHE A 69 2.05 1.52 -7.49
CA PHE A 69 2.26 0.23 -8.16
C PHE A 69 2.97 -0.76 -7.24
N LEU A 70 2.78 -2.07 -7.47
CA LEU A 70 3.51 -3.11 -6.75
C LEU A 70 4.97 -3.11 -7.24
N GLN A 71 5.88 -2.70 -6.36
CA GLN A 71 7.32 -2.59 -6.66
C GLN A 71 8.08 -3.88 -6.31
N GLY A 72 7.65 -4.61 -5.29
CA GLY A 72 8.28 -5.86 -4.87
C GLY A 72 7.37 -6.72 -4.01
N GLU A 73 7.58 -8.03 -4.07
CA GLU A 73 6.89 -9.02 -3.25
C GLU A 73 7.83 -10.15 -2.81
N SER A 74 7.53 -10.75 -1.66
CA SER A 74 8.13 -11.94 -1.09
C SER A 74 7.06 -12.75 -0.37
N SER A 75 7.43 -13.89 0.23
CA SER A 75 6.56 -14.68 1.10
C SER A 75 6.10 -13.95 2.35
N ASP A 76 6.84 -12.94 2.80
CA ASP A 76 6.68 -12.25 4.08
C ASP A 76 6.47 -10.72 3.96
N TRP A 77 6.59 -10.16 2.75
CA TRP A 77 6.37 -8.73 2.53
C TRP A 77 5.82 -8.38 1.14
N LEU A 78 5.12 -7.24 1.07
CA LEU A 78 4.70 -6.57 -0.16
C LEU A 78 5.09 -5.10 -0.10
N MET A 79 5.49 -4.52 -1.22
CA MET A 79 5.84 -3.10 -1.31
C MET A 79 5.19 -2.43 -2.48
N PHE A 80 4.62 -1.26 -2.19
CA PHE A 80 3.95 -0.40 -3.13
C PHE A 80 4.67 0.93 -3.18
N GLU A 81 4.98 1.43 -4.37
CA GLU A 81 5.53 2.77 -4.54
C GLU A 81 4.45 3.72 -5.07
N PHE A 82 4.31 4.87 -4.41
CA PHE A 82 3.43 5.96 -4.82
C PHE A 82 4.11 6.86 -5.85
N TRP A 83 3.40 7.10 -6.97
CA TRP A 83 3.81 8.02 -8.03
C TRP A 83 3.19 9.40 -7.86
N THR A 84 3.28 9.91 -6.64
CA THR A 84 2.92 11.28 -6.28
C THR A 84 3.81 11.72 -5.12
N SER A 85 4.09 13.02 -5.06
CA SER A 85 4.75 13.63 -3.90
C SER A 85 3.76 14.23 -2.90
N ASP A 86 2.45 14.12 -3.17
CA ASP A 86 1.39 14.61 -2.29
C ASP A 86 1.23 13.69 -1.08
N GLN A 87 1.97 14.02 -0.02
CA GLN A 87 1.99 13.25 1.23
C GLN A 87 0.61 13.18 1.89
N SER A 88 -0.20 14.24 1.81
CA SER A 88 -1.54 14.26 2.40
C SER A 88 -2.46 13.29 1.67
N ALA A 89 -2.47 13.32 0.34
CA ALA A 89 -3.26 12.38 -0.45
C ALA A 89 -2.82 10.91 -0.26
N ILE A 90 -1.51 10.68 -0.08
CA ILE A 90 -0.98 9.35 0.25
C ILE A 90 -1.48 8.89 1.62
N LEU A 91 -1.31 9.71 2.66
CA LEU A 91 -1.70 9.36 4.02
C LEU A 91 -3.20 9.12 4.13
N ASP A 92 -4.02 9.99 3.55
CA ASP A 92 -5.48 9.85 3.52
C ASP A 92 -5.89 8.55 2.82
N GLY A 93 -5.22 8.20 1.72
CA GLY A 93 -5.44 6.93 1.03
C GLY A 93 -5.11 5.72 1.90
N VAL A 94 -3.93 5.73 2.56
CA VAL A 94 -3.48 4.64 3.44
C VAL A 94 -4.42 4.46 4.62
N ILE A 95 -4.88 5.55 5.25
CA ILE A 95 -5.86 5.51 6.34
C ILE A 95 -7.16 4.84 5.87
N ARG A 96 -7.70 5.21 4.70
CA ARG A 96 -8.90 4.55 4.15
C ARG A 96 -8.73 3.05 3.92
N VAL A 97 -7.53 2.61 3.51
CA VAL A 97 -7.22 1.18 3.38
C VAL A 97 -7.25 0.50 4.75
N ILE A 98 -6.62 1.10 5.76
CA ILE A 98 -6.56 0.56 7.13
C ILE A 98 -7.98 0.45 7.71
N GLU A 99 -8.77 1.52 7.66
CA GLU A 99 -10.15 1.53 8.16
C GLU A 99 -11.03 0.48 7.46
N ALA A 100 -10.83 0.27 6.16
CA ALA A 100 -11.55 -0.74 5.40
C ALA A 100 -11.14 -2.17 5.78
N LEU A 101 -9.86 -2.41 6.08
CA LEU A 101 -9.35 -3.70 6.57
C LEU A 101 -9.86 -4.00 7.98
N GLU A 102 -9.86 -3.00 8.87
CA GLU A 102 -10.41 -3.12 10.22
C GLU A 102 -11.90 -3.46 10.19
N THR A 103 -12.67 -2.84 9.29
CA THR A 103 -14.09 -3.15 9.08
C THR A 103 -14.31 -4.59 8.58
N GLN A 104 -13.33 -5.16 7.87
CA GLN A 104 -13.34 -6.55 7.41
C GLN A 104 -12.83 -7.54 8.47
N GLY A 105 -12.44 -7.06 9.65
CA GLY A 105 -11.93 -7.88 10.76
C GLY A 105 -10.42 -8.09 10.76
N PHE A 106 -9.67 -7.41 9.90
CA PHE A 106 -8.21 -7.48 9.86
C PHE A 106 -7.59 -6.33 10.66
N SER A 107 -6.78 -6.66 11.67
CA SER A 107 -6.03 -5.66 12.43
C SER A 107 -4.67 -5.41 11.78
N VAL A 108 -4.42 -4.16 11.41
CA VAL A 108 -3.17 -3.73 10.77
C VAL A 108 -2.67 -2.49 11.50
N ILE A 109 -1.37 -2.45 11.84
CA ILE A 109 -0.77 -1.29 12.51
C ILE A 109 0.11 -0.53 11.50
N LEU A 110 -0.13 0.77 11.36
CA LEU A 110 0.79 1.68 10.66
C LEU A 110 1.91 2.13 11.60
N GLN A 111 3.16 1.91 11.20
CA GLN A 111 4.39 2.30 11.91
C GLN A 111 5.07 3.50 11.25
#